data_AF-A0A963J9S1-F1
#
_entry.id   AF-A0A963J9S1-F1
#
_cell.length_a   1.000
_cell.length_b   1.000
_cell.length_c   1.000
_cell.angle_alpha   90.00
_cell.angle_beta   90.00
_cell.angle_gamma   90.00
#
_symmetry.space_group_name_H-M   'P 1'
#
loop_
_entity.id
_entity.type
_entity.pdbx_description
1 polymer ?
#
loop_
_entity_poly.entity_id
_entity_poly.type
_entity_poly.pdbx_seq_one_letter_code
_entity_poly.pdbx_strand_id
1 'polypeptide(L)'
;MTSSRRTLTPIVRLARLVAFSALLGAAAVHAEDYSDITSLLKSGKAADALVKADQRLTSAPKDPQLRFLRGVAQADSGKPTEAIATFTQLTQEYPELPEP
;
A
#
# COMPACT_ATOMS: atom_id res chain seq x y z
N MET A 1 64.80 -19.57 29.26
CA MET A 1 63.91 -19.57 30.44
C MET A 1 62.92 -18.44 30.27
N THR A 2 61.61 -18.74 30.25
CA THR A 2 60.48 -18.02 30.89
C THR A 2 59.16 -18.27 30.14
N SER A 3 58.32 -19.09 30.77
CA SER A 3 56.85 -19.06 30.80
C SER A 3 56.01 -19.38 29.57
N SER A 4 55.66 -20.67 29.51
CA SER A 4 54.31 -21.22 29.35
C SER A 4 53.15 -20.29 29.79
N ARG A 5 52.13 -20.12 28.93
CA ARG A 5 50.71 -19.95 29.34
C ARG A 5 49.74 -20.58 28.33
N ARG A 6 49.26 -21.77 28.71
CA ARG A 6 47.90 -22.34 28.61
C ARG A 6 46.95 -21.82 27.53
N THR A 7 46.70 -22.70 26.55
CA THR A 7 45.39 -23.21 26.09
C THR A 7 44.12 -22.52 26.63
N LEU A 8 43.35 -21.90 25.74
CA LEU A 8 41.90 -21.69 25.88
C LEU A 8 41.24 -21.92 24.52
N THR A 9 40.88 -23.19 24.34
CA THR A 9 39.63 -23.70 23.77
C THR A 9 38.95 -23.06 22.54
N PRO A 10 38.45 -23.90 21.61
CA PRO A 10 38.06 -23.57 20.24
C PRO A 10 36.57 -23.16 20.13
N ILE A 11 36.14 -22.20 20.95
CA ILE A 11 34.71 -21.93 21.21
C ILE A 11 34.09 -20.89 20.25
N VAL A 12 34.87 -20.16 19.46
CA VAL A 12 34.30 -19.10 18.57
C VAL A 12 33.85 -19.65 17.20
N ARG A 13 34.14 -20.91 16.87
CA ARG A 13 33.78 -21.51 15.56
C ARG A 13 32.31 -21.96 15.45
N LEU A 14 31.48 -21.70 16.45
CA LEU A 14 30.07 -22.14 16.48
C LEU A 14 29.09 -21.06 16.99
N ALA A 15 29.32 -19.80 16.62
CA ALA A 15 28.27 -18.78 16.59
C ALA A 15 27.85 -18.62 15.11
N ARG A 16 26.98 -19.51 14.61
CA ARG A 16 25.54 -19.22 14.46
C ARG A 16 25.34 -17.96 13.60
N LEU A 17 25.33 -18.11 12.27
CA LEU A 17 24.09 -18.29 11.50
C LEU A 17 23.06 -17.17 11.77
N VAL A 18 22.82 -16.36 10.72
CA VAL A 18 21.52 -15.70 10.43
C VAL A 18 21.14 -14.52 11.33
N ALA A 19 21.93 -13.45 11.37
CA ALA A 19 21.53 -12.27 12.15
C ALA A 19 21.88 -10.92 11.50
N PHE A 20 21.61 -10.72 10.20
CA PHE A 20 21.42 -9.35 9.68
C PHE A 20 20.61 -9.22 8.37
N SER A 21 19.93 -10.27 7.90
CA SER A 21 19.07 -10.23 6.70
C SER A 21 17.58 -10.09 7.02
N ALA A 22 17.24 -9.48 8.16
CA ALA A 22 15.86 -9.40 8.64
C ALA A 22 15.51 -7.97 9.07
N LEU A 23 15.46 -7.04 8.11
CA LEU A 23 14.82 -5.73 8.31
C LEU A 23 14.13 -5.17 7.06
N LEU A 24 13.87 -6.00 6.03
CA LEU A 24 13.08 -5.61 4.84
C LEU A 24 11.69 -6.27 4.76
N GLY A 25 11.24 -6.94 5.81
CA GLY A 25 10.10 -7.87 5.74
C GLY A 25 8.79 -7.43 6.41
N ALA A 26 8.46 -6.14 6.49
CA ALA A 26 7.19 -5.72 7.12
C ALA A 26 6.52 -4.48 6.49
N ALA A 27 6.79 -4.17 5.24
CA ALA A 27 5.73 -3.60 4.41
C ALA A 27 4.89 -4.81 3.95
N ALA A 28 4.05 -5.32 4.85
CA ALA A 28 2.89 -6.08 4.41
C ALA A 28 2.08 -5.08 3.58
N VAL A 29 2.36 -5.05 2.27
CA VAL A 29 1.46 -4.56 1.25
C VAL A 29 0.27 -5.49 1.35
N HIS A 30 -0.61 -5.22 2.29
CA HIS A 30 -1.99 -5.62 2.15
C HIS A 30 -2.42 -4.93 0.86
N ALA A 31 -2.39 -5.65 -0.25
CA ALA A 31 -3.15 -5.27 -1.42
C ALA A 31 -4.60 -5.26 -0.92
N GLU A 32 -5.04 -4.13 -0.37
CA GLU A 32 -6.39 -3.99 0.11
C GLU A 32 -7.28 -4.21 -1.11
N ASP A 33 -8.11 -5.24 -1.04
CA ASP A 33 -8.87 -5.67 -2.20
C ASP A 33 -9.91 -4.60 -2.55
N TYR A 34 -9.91 -4.17 -3.81
CA TYR A 34 -10.84 -3.21 -4.39
C TYR A 34 -11.98 -3.89 -5.18
N SER A 35 -12.02 -5.23 -5.17
CA SER A 35 -12.97 -6.06 -5.91
C SER A 35 -14.43 -5.64 -5.68
N ASP A 36 -14.79 -5.31 -4.45
CA ASP A 36 -16.14 -4.87 -4.12
C ASP A 36 -16.54 -3.58 -4.85
N ILE A 37 -15.67 -2.56 -4.82
CA ILE A 37 -15.94 -1.25 -5.45
C ILE A 37 -15.93 -1.41 -6.97
N THR A 38 -14.94 -2.11 -7.52
CA THR A 38 -14.83 -2.34 -8.95
C THR A 38 -15.99 -3.19 -9.50
N SER A 39 -16.50 -4.15 -8.72
CA SER A 39 -17.69 -4.92 -9.07
C SER A 39 -18.96 -4.06 -9.12
N LEU A 40 -19.13 -3.16 -8.14
CA LEU A 40 -20.25 -2.21 -8.15
C LEU A 40 -20.22 -1.29 -9.36
N LEU A 41 -19.04 -0.75 -9.70
CA LEU A 41 -18.83 0.08 -10.90
C LEU A 41 -19.18 -0.69 -12.18
N LYS A 42 -18.65 -1.90 -12.36
CA LYS A 42 -18.95 -2.76 -13.51
C LYS A 42 -20.44 -3.12 -13.63
N SER A 43 -21.15 -3.15 -12.50
CA SER A 43 -22.59 -3.45 -12.44
C SER A 43 -23.47 -2.20 -12.65
N GLY A 44 -22.88 -1.03 -12.94
CA GLY A 44 -23.61 0.24 -13.08
C GLY A 44 -24.12 0.82 -11.77
N LYS A 45 -23.71 0.27 -10.61
CA LYS A 45 -24.10 0.73 -9.27
C LYS A 45 -23.13 1.78 -8.76
N ALA A 46 -22.96 2.85 -9.54
CA ALA A 46 -21.96 3.89 -9.27
C ALA A 46 -22.19 4.61 -7.93
N ALA A 47 -23.46 4.83 -7.54
CA ALA A 47 -23.79 5.44 -6.26
C ALA A 47 -23.34 4.57 -5.06
N ASP A 48 -23.57 3.26 -5.13
CA ASP A 48 -23.13 2.32 -4.09
C ASP A 48 -21.59 2.23 -4.04
N ALA A 49 -20.95 2.23 -5.22
CA ALA A 49 -19.49 2.26 -5.34
C ALA A 49 -18.89 3.51 -4.69
N LEU A 50 -19.53 4.67 -4.91
CA LEU A 50 -19.11 5.95 -4.33
C LEU A 50 -19.17 5.93 -2.80
N VAL A 51 -20.29 5.46 -2.23
CA VAL A 51 -20.46 5.33 -0.77
C VAL A 51 -19.37 4.42 -0.19
N LYS A 52 -19.12 3.27 -0.83
CA LYS A 52 -18.11 2.32 -0.35
C LYS A 52 -16.68 2.84 -0.47
N ALA A 53 -16.37 3.56 -1.55
CA ALA A 53 -15.08 4.22 -1.72
C ALA A 53 -14.87 5.31 -0.65
N ASP A 54 -15.87 6.17 -0.40
CA ASP A 54 -15.81 7.20 0.64
C ASP A 54 -15.61 6.59 2.03
N GLN A 55 -16.31 5.49 2.35
CA GLN A 55 -16.12 4.76 3.60
C GLN A 55 -14.68 4.25 3.78
N ARG A 56 -14.11 3.64 2.74
CA ARG A 56 -12.74 3.09 2.76
C ARG A 56 -11.68 4.20 2.85
N LEU A 57 -11.95 5.34 2.25
CA LEU A 57 -11.08 6.52 2.34
C LEU A 57 -11.04 7.12 3.76
N THR A 58 -11.97 6.80 4.65
CA THR A 58 -11.87 7.23 6.07
C THR A 58 -10.66 6.61 6.77
N SER A 59 -10.34 5.35 6.48
CA SER A 59 -9.18 4.63 7.02
C SER A 59 -7.92 4.82 6.20
N ALA A 60 -8.06 5.08 4.89
CA ALA A 60 -6.95 5.24 3.96
C ALA A 60 -7.10 6.52 3.11
N PRO A 61 -7.05 7.72 3.70
CA PRO A 61 -7.43 8.98 3.02
C PRO A 61 -6.48 9.39 1.89
N LYS A 62 -5.29 8.77 1.83
CA LYS A 62 -4.26 9.00 0.81
C LYS A 62 -4.06 7.79 -0.09
N ASP A 63 -4.95 6.80 -0.08
CA ASP A 63 -4.86 5.69 -1.02
C ASP A 63 -5.18 6.22 -2.44
N PRO A 64 -4.21 6.23 -3.37
CA PRO A 64 -4.42 6.76 -4.71
C PRO A 64 -5.43 5.92 -5.51
N GLN A 65 -5.46 4.61 -5.32
CA GLN A 65 -6.37 3.71 -6.03
C GLN A 65 -7.82 3.92 -5.55
N LEU A 66 -8.05 4.08 -4.25
CA LEU A 66 -9.40 4.41 -3.74
C LEU A 66 -9.88 5.77 -4.23
N ARG A 67 -9.00 6.77 -4.27
CA ARG A 67 -9.32 8.09 -4.80
C ARG A 67 -9.63 8.04 -6.29
N PHE A 68 -8.89 7.24 -7.05
CA PHE A 68 -9.19 6.98 -8.46
C PHE A 68 -10.57 6.35 -8.63
N LEU A 69 -10.86 5.26 -7.91
CA LEU A 69 -12.16 4.58 -7.97
C LEU A 69 -13.31 5.48 -7.54
N ARG A 70 -13.08 6.37 -6.57
CA ARG A 70 -14.03 7.42 -6.19
C ARG A 70 -14.31 8.37 -7.35
N GLY A 71 -13.28 8.82 -8.06
CA GLY A 71 -13.42 9.66 -9.26
C GLY A 71 -14.24 8.97 -10.37
N VAL A 72 -13.98 7.68 -10.62
CA VAL A 72 -14.78 6.88 -11.57
C VAL A 72 -16.24 6.79 -11.13
N ALA A 73 -16.48 6.48 -9.85
CA ALA A 73 -17.83 6.40 -9.29
C ALA A 73 -18.58 7.74 -9.37
N GLN A 74 -17.90 8.86 -9.19
CA GLN A 74 -18.46 10.20 -9.36
C GLN A 74 -18.88 10.45 -10.81
N ALA A 75 -18.01 10.15 -11.78
CA ALA A 75 -18.31 10.31 -13.20
C ALA A 75 -19.54 9.49 -13.61
N ASP A 76 -19.56 8.21 -13.25
CA ASP A 76 -20.65 7.29 -13.60
C ASP A 76 -21.96 7.62 -12.84
N SER A 77 -21.88 8.31 -11.70
CA SER A 77 -23.05 8.80 -10.94
C SER A 77 -23.59 10.14 -11.45
N GLY A 78 -23.10 10.68 -12.56
CA GLY A 78 -23.53 11.97 -13.10
C GLY A 78 -22.97 13.18 -12.32
N LYS A 79 -21.83 13.01 -11.65
CA LYS A 79 -21.10 14.05 -10.89
C LYS A 79 -19.74 14.38 -11.54
N PRO A 80 -19.70 14.84 -12.80
CA PRO A 80 -18.45 15.01 -13.53
C PRO A 80 -17.56 16.11 -12.95
N THR A 81 -18.14 17.17 -12.36
CA THR A 81 -17.37 18.27 -11.75
C THR A 81 -16.55 17.77 -10.56
N GLU A 82 -17.15 16.94 -9.71
CA GLU A 82 -16.49 16.32 -8.56
C GLU A 82 -15.44 15.29 -9.00
N ALA A 83 -15.71 14.52 -10.06
CA ALA A 83 -14.75 13.59 -10.63
C ALA A 83 -13.49 14.32 -11.13
N ILE A 84 -13.67 15.41 -11.89
CA ILE A 84 -12.55 16.24 -12.38
C ILE A 84 -11.72 16.78 -11.21
N ALA A 85 -12.37 17.29 -10.17
CA ALA A 85 -11.66 17.77 -8.98
C ALA A 85 -10.83 16.65 -8.32
N THR A 86 -11.41 15.46 -8.16
CA THR A 86 -10.73 14.29 -7.58
C THR A 86 -9.52 13.86 -8.42
N PHE A 87 -9.67 13.73 -9.74
CA PHE A 87 -8.56 13.33 -10.62
C PHE A 87 -7.47 14.40 -10.72
N THR A 88 -7.85 15.68 -10.70
CA THR A 88 -6.89 16.79 -10.67
C THR A 88 -6.03 16.72 -9.41
N GLN A 89 -6.67 16.54 -8.24
CA GLN A 89 -5.94 16.38 -6.98
C GLN A 89 -5.06 15.12 -6.99
N LEU A 90 -5.56 14.02 -7.54
CA LEU A 90 -4.80 12.77 -7.65
C LEU A 90 -3.52 12.97 -8.48
N THR A 91 -3.62 13.63 -9.62
CA THR A 91 -2.47 13.90 -10.50
C THR A 91 -1.46 14.86 -9.85
N GLN A 92 -1.95 15.85 -9.09
CA GLN A 92 -1.09 16.79 -8.37
C GLN A 92 -0.36 16.14 -7.20
N GLU A 93 -1.01 15.23 -6.48
CA GLU A 93 -0.43 14.55 -5.32
C GLU A 93 0.45 13.36 -5.69
N TYR A 94 0.21 12.74 -6.85
CA TYR A 94 0.91 11.54 -7.33
C TYR A 94 1.36 11.70 -8.79
N PRO A 95 2.34 12.57 -9.07
CA PRO A 95 2.77 12.88 -10.44
C PRO A 95 3.46 11.70 -11.15
N GLU A 96 3.92 10.69 -10.41
CA GLU A 96 4.50 9.45 -10.96
C GLU A 96 3.48 8.34 -11.28
N LEU A 97 2.19 8.51 -10.96
CA LEU A 97 1.19 7.52 -11.34
C LEU A 97 1.02 7.51 -12.87
N PRO A 98 0.98 6.32 -13.51
CA PRO A 98 0.60 6.25 -14.92
C PRO A 98 -0.79 6.86 -15.09
N GLU A 99 -0.94 7.73 -16.08
CA GLU A 99 -2.23 8.36 -16.35
C GLU A 99 -3.32 7.27 -16.57
N PRO A 100 -4.47 7.39 -15.89
CA PRO A 100 -5.55 6.41 -16.00
C PRO A 100 -6.36 6.48 -17.30
#